data_AF-E9J7L1-F1
#
_entry.id   AF-E9J7L1-F1
#
_cell.length_a   1.000
_cell.length_b   1.000
_cell.length_c   1.000
_cell.angle_alpha   90.00
_cell.angle_beta   90.00
_cell.angle_gamma   90.00
#
_symmetry.space_group_name_H-M   'P 1'
#
loop_
_entity.id
_entity.type
_entity.pdbx_description
1 polymer ?
#
loop_
_entity_poly.entity_id
_entity_poly.type
_entity_poly.pdbx_seq_one_letter_code
_entity_poly.pdbx_strand_id
1 'polypeptide(L)' 'MEEIYRTHRLSAIDLVEVNPQIGNEQDVKMTIQAAIHIIQAALGYSRRGLKVPKDVTDIPLQTFH' A
#
# COMPACT_ATOMS: atom_id res chain seq x y z
N MET A 1 4.13 -0.61 7.43
CA MET A 1 2.66 -0.65 7.38
C MET A 1 2.11 -2.04 7.07
N GLU A 2 2.61 -2.75 6.05
CA GLU A 2 2.13 -4.11 5.77
C GLU A 2 2.19 -5.08 6.96
N GLU A 3 3.26 -5.02 7.78
CA GLU A 3 3.35 -5.82 9.03
C GLU A 3 2.28 -5.43 10.06
N ILE A 4 2.05 -4.13 10.22
CA ILE A 4 1.03 -3.61 11.15
C ILE A 4 -0.35 -4.07 10.69
N TYR A 5 -0.65 -3.98 9.39
CA TYR A 5 -1.87 -4.51 8.81
C TYR A 5 -2.05 -6.01 9.09
N ARG A 6 -0.97 -6.82 8.91
CA ARG A 6 -0.99 -8.28 9.18
C ARG A 6 -1.36 -8.64 10.61
N THR A 7 -1.15 -7.75 11.58
CA THR A 7 -1.57 -8.01 12.96
C THR A 7 -3.09 -8.00 13.13
N HIS A 8 -3.84 -7.39 12.20
CA HIS A 8 -5.27 -7.11 12.33
C HIS A 8 -5.65 -6.29 13.58
N ARG A 9 -4.69 -5.55 14.16
CA ARG A 9 -4.90 -4.74 15.37
C ARG A 9 -4.81 -3.23 15.11
N LEU A 10 -4.64 -2.82 13.85
CA LEU A 10 -4.66 -1.42 13.49
C LEU A 10 -6.09 -0.88 13.59
N SER A 11 -6.36 -0.06 14.61
CA SER A 11 -7.68 0.56 14.80
C SER A 11 -7.77 1.94 14.15
N ALA A 12 -6.68 2.70 14.15
CA ALA A 12 -6.60 4.05 13.60
C ALA A 12 -5.15 4.34 13.19
N ILE A 13 -4.98 5.26 12.25
CA ILE A 13 -3.68 5.74 11.79
C ILE A 13 -3.75 7.24 11.52
N ASP A 14 -2.80 7.98 12.05
CA ASP A 14 -2.60 9.40 11.76
C ASP A 14 -1.32 9.56 10.94
N LEU A 15 -1.42 10.23 9.80
CA LEU A 15 -0.28 10.61 8.97
C LEU A 15 -0.11 12.14 9.04
N VAL A 16 0.90 12.57 9.78
CA VAL A 16 1.16 13.99 10.08
C VAL A 16 2.38 14.53 9.33
N GLU A 17 2.57 15.84 9.38
CA GLU A 17 3.75 16.55 8.84
C GLU A 17 3.94 16.47 7.32
N VAL A 18 2.84 16.35 6.57
CA VAL A 18 2.85 16.52 5.11
C VAL A 18 2.56 17.98 4.77
N ASN A 19 3.58 18.72 4.30
CA ASN A 19 3.45 20.12 3.93
C ASN A 19 3.78 20.36 2.44
N PRO A 20 2.76 20.56 1.58
CA PRO A 20 2.96 20.82 0.15
C PRO A 20 3.59 22.18 -0.19
N GLN A 21 3.76 23.08 0.80
CA GLN A 21 4.36 24.40 0.59
C GLN A 21 5.90 24.39 0.73
N ILE A 22 6.50 23.25 1.07
CA ILE A 22 7.94 23.09 1.26
C ILE A 22 8.51 22.21 0.15
N GLY A 23 9.57 22.69 -0.51
CA GLY A 23 10.28 21.98 -1.58
C GLY A 23 9.85 22.41 -2.99
N ASN A 24 10.45 21.76 -4.00
CA ASN A 24 10.05 21.96 -5.40
C ASN A 24 8.89 21.04 -5.79
N GLU A 25 8.35 21.19 -7.00
CA GLU A 25 7.22 20.40 -7.48
C GLU A 25 7.46 18.88 -7.41
N GLN A 26 8.69 18.44 -7.72
CA GLN A 26 9.07 17.04 -7.65
C GLN A 26 9.12 16.53 -6.20
N ASP A 27 9.61 17.33 -5.26
CA ASP A 27 9.66 16.99 -3.83
C ASP A 27 8.24 16.86 -3.25
N VAL A 28 7.36 17.80 -3.61
CA VAL A 28 5.95 17.80 -3.19
C VAL A 28 5.25 16.56 -3.74
N LYS A 29 5.41 16.29 -5.04
CA LYS A 29 4.84 15.09 -5.68
C LYS A 29 5.35 13.81 -5.02
N MET A 30 6.65 13.70 -4.78
CA MET A 30 7.25 12.52 -4.17
C MET A 30 6.72 12.30 -2.75
N THR A 31 6.63 13.36 -1.94
CA THR A 31 6.11 13.31 -0.57
C THR A 31 4.64 12.88 -0.54
N ILE A 32 3.80 13.43 -1.41
CA ILE A 32 2.38 13.05 -1.53
C ILE A 32 2.23 11.59 -1.96
N GLN A 33 3.02 11.13 -2.93
CA GLN A 33 2.97 9.73 -3.36
C GLN A 33 3.44 8.77 -2.27
N ALA A 34 4.47 9.15 -1.49
CA ALA A 34 4.90 8.36 -0.35
C ALA A 34 3.79 8.25 0.72
N ALA A 35 3.13 9.36 1.04
CA ALA A 35 1.99 9.39 1.96
C ALA A 35 0.87 8.43 1.52
N ILE A 36 0.48 8.47 0.25
CA ILE A 36 -0.54 7.58 -0.32
C ILE A 36 -0.14 6.11 -0.17
N HIS A 37 1.09 5.74 -0.54
CA HIS A 37 1.56 4.36 -0.42
C HIS A 37 1.61 3.85 1.03
N ILE A 38 1.97 4.72 1.99
CA ILE A 38 1.96 4.38 3.42
C ILE A 38 0.54 4.03 3.88
N ILE A 39 -0.45 4.86 3.52
CA ILE A 39 -1.86 4.62 3.87
C ILE A 39 -2.37 3.35 3.19
N GLN A 40 -2.10 3.15 1.90
CA GLN A 40 -2.50 1.94 1.18
C GLN A 40 -1.95 0.68 1.86
N ALA A 41 -0.67 0.67 2.22
CA ALA A 41 -0.05 -0.45 2.91
C ALA A 41 -0.61 -0.67 4.33
N ALA A 42 -1.13 0.38 4.97
CA ALA A 42 -1.84 0.28 6.25
C ALA A 42 -3.19 -0.42 6.10
N LEU A 43 -3.82 -0.26 4.93
CA LEU A 43 -5.12 -0.82 4.57
C LEU A 43 -5.03 -2.17 3.82
N GLY A 44 -3.85 -2.78 3.80
CA GLY A 44 -3.68 -4.13 3.26
C GLY A 44 -3.23 -4.22 1.81
N TYR A 45 -2.92 -3.10 1.17
CA TYR A 45 -2.15 -3.14 -0.08
C TYR A 45 -0.79 -3.79 0.18
N SER A 46 -0.44 -4.76 -0.65
CA SER A 46 0.83 -5.49 -0.57
C SER A 46 1.63 -5.22 -1.83
N ARG A 47 2.94 -5.03 -1.66
CA ARG A 47 3.88 -4.95 -2.79
C ARG A 47 3.88 -6.19 -3.68
N ARG A 48 3.36 -7.32 -3.19
CA ARG A 48 3.20 -8.57 -3.97
C ARG A 48 1.93 -8.57 -4.85
N GLY A 49 1.18 -7.47 -4.88
CA GLY A 49 -0.12 -7.37 -5.54
C GLY A 49 -1.28 -7.77 -4.63
N LEU A 50 -2.50 -7.53 -5.10
CA LEU A 50 -3.71 -7.98 -4.41
C LEU A 50 -3.85 -9.50 -4.56
N LYS A 51 -4.18 -10.16 -3.45
CA LYS A 51 -4.55 -11.58 -3.47
C LYS A 51 -5.75 -11.74 -4.40
N VAL A 52 -5.68 -12.78 -5.23
CA VAL A 52 -6.63 -13.24 -6.25
C VAL A 52 -8.05 -12.67 -6.08
N PRO A 53 -8.68 -12.12 -7.14
CA PRO A 53 -10.05 -11.59 -7.06
C PRO A 53 -10.99 -12.56 -6.37
N LYS A 54 -11.97 -12.04 -5.60
CA LYS A 54 -12.87 -12.82 -4.73
C LYS A 54 -13.58 -14.00 -5.42
N ASP A 55 -13.63 -14.02 -6.75
CA ASP A 55 -14.35 -15.00 -7.56
C ASP A 55 -13.45 -15.78 -8.55
N VAL A 56 -12.12 -15.71 -8.39
CA VAL A 56 -11.17 -16.46 -9.23
C VAL A 56 -10.57 -17.60 -8.40
N THR A 57 -11.10 -18.80 -8.57
CA THR A 57 -10.67 -20.04 -7.87
C THR A 57 -9.56 -20.80 -8.60
N ASP A 58 -9.48 -20.66 -9.92
CA ASP A 58 -8.54 -21.42 -10.76
C ASP A 58 -7.51 -20.49 -11.40
N ILE A 59 -6.35 -20.39 -10.75
CA ILE A 59 -5.13 -19.92 -11.41
C ILE A 59 -4.46 -21.19 -11.97
N PRO A 60 -4.38 -21.39 -13.29
CA PRO A 60 -3.64 -22.54 -13.83
C PRO A 60 -2.17 -22.41 -13.43
N LEU A 61 -1.70 -23.33 -12.57
CA LEU A 61 -0.29 -23.45 -12.25
C LEU A 61 0.44 -23.92 -13.50
N GLN A 62 1.42 -23.13 -13.97
CA GLN A 62 2.27 -23.51 -15.08
C GLN A 62 3.16 -24.69 -14.65
N THR A 63 2.73 -25.91 -14.95
CA THR A 63 3.59 -27.10 -14.91
C THR A 63 4.48 -27.08 -16.14
N PHE A 64 5.77 -26.83 -15.96
CA PHE A 64 6.77 -26.95 -17.01
C PHE A 64 6.85 -28.41 -17.48
N HIS A 65 6.80 -28.63 -18.80
CA HIS A 65 7.20 -29.87 -19.47
C HIS A 65 8.60 -29.71 -20.06
#